data_AF-W1P8Y9-F1
#
_entry.id   AF-W1P8Y9-F1
#
_cell.length_a   1.000
_cell.length_b   1.000
_cell.length_c   1.000
_cell.angle_alpha   90.00
_cell.angle_beta   90.00
_cell.angle_gamma   90.00
#
_symmetry.space_group_name_H-M   'P 1'
#
loop_
_entity.id
_entity.type
_entity.pdbx_description
1 polymer ?
#
loop_
_entity_poly.entity_id
_entity_poly.type
_entity_poly.pdbx_seq_one_letter_code
_entity_poly.pdbx_strand_id
1 'polypeptide(L)'
;MATLLAITPGLLSTHQASPKLDRAHQGLDQWPHLRAIAQLDLCTNLTEVHQLHAQLTKTGFARDPITLSKLITLTAISDMGNLDYSESIFNGIENPNTFMYNAMIKGFSGLYSSFCN
;
A
#
# COMPACT_ATOMS: atom_id res chain seq x y z
N MET A 1 44.87 -20.10 -59.47
CA MET A 1 45.62 -21.10 -58.68
C MET A 1 45.10 -21.09 -57.25
N ALA A 2 45.18 -22.21 -56.54
CA ALA A 2 44.33 -22.49 -55.38
C ALA A 2 45.05 -22.36 -54.02
N THR A 3 44.26 -22.11 -52.96
CA THR A 3 44.63 -22.34 -51.56
C THR A 3 43.42 -22.91 -50.79
N LEU A 4 43.67 -23.73 -49.76
CA LEU A 4 42.69 -24.54 -49.02
C LEU A 4 42.79 -24.25 -47.50
N LEU A 5 41.84 -24.64 -46.62
CA LEU A 5 40.68 -25.53 -46.81
C LEU A 5 39.34 -24.79 -46.59
N ALA A 6 38.48 -24.90 -45.56
CA ALA A 6 38.36 -25.74 -44.35
C ALA A 6 36.86 -26.03 -44.07
N ILE A 7 36.54 -27.08 -43.29
CA ILE A 7 35.22 -27.74 -43.32
C ILE A 7 34.71 -28.09 -41.90
N THR A 8 33.44 -27.75 -41.60
CA THR A 8 32.59 -28.25 -40.47
C THR A 8 33.05 -27.88 -39.03
N PRO A 9 32.35 -28.31 -37.95
CA PRO A 9 31.03 -27.79 -37.57
C PRO A 9 30.92 -27.49 -36.05
N GLY A 10 29.73 -27.07 -35.57
CA GLY A 10 29.31 -27.45 -34.20
C GLY A 10 28.59 -26.40 -33.36
N LEU A 11 27.33 -26.71 -33.05
CA LEU A 11 26.65 -26.50 -31.76
C LEU A 11 27.42 -25.77 -30.64
N LEU A 12 26.85 -24.65 -30.16
CA LEU A 12 26.56 -24.55 -28.73
C LEU A 12 25.20 -23.87 -28.49
N SER A 13 24.46 -24.43 -27.54
CA SER A 13 23.08 -24.04 -27.20
C SER A 13 23.01 -22.64 -26.57
N THR A 14 22.34 -21.70 -27.23
CA THR A 14 21.77 -20.51 -26.58
C THR A 14 20.43 -20.86 -25.94
N HIS A 15 20.43 -21.81 -24.99
CA HIS A 15 19.23 -22.15 -24.23
C HIS A 15 18.78 -20.89 -23.48
N GLN A 16 17.62 -20.36 -23.89
CA GLN A 16 17.19 -19.01 -23.54
C GLN A 16 17.05 -18.87 -22.02
N ALA A 17 17.98 -18.14 -21.39
CA ALA A 17 17.94 -17.87 -19.96
C ALA A 17 16.68 -17.06 -19.63
N SER A 18 15.82 -17.61 -18.77
CA SER A 18 14.55 -17.01 -18.39
C SER A 18 14.77 -15.57 -17.86
N PRO A 19 14.18 -14.53 -18.47
CA PRO A 19 14.25 -13.19 -17.93
C PRO A 19 13.56 -13.17 -16.56
N LYS A 20 14.30 -12.67 -15.56
CA LYS A 20 13.98 -12.82 -14.13
C LYS A 20 12.73 -12.03 -13.70
N LEU A 21 12.32 -12.24 -12.45
CA LEU A 21 11.11 -11.75 -11.79
C LEU A 21 11.14 -10.23 -11.48
N ASP A 22 11.88 -9.45 -12.26
CA ASP A 22 12.41 -8.14 -11.84
C ASP A 22 11.42 -6.97 -12.09
N ARG A 23 10.31 -7.23 -12.80
CA ARG A 23 9.40 -6.19 -13.33
C ARG A 23 8.43 -5.57 -12.31
N ALA A 24 8.31 -6.13 -11.10
CA ALA A 24 7.32 -5.67 -10.11
C ALA A 24 7.60 -4.24 -9.58
N HIS A 25 8.87 -3.81 -9.55
CA HIS A 25 9.26 -2.57 -8.87
C HIS A 25 9.06 -1.28 -9.70
N GLN A 26 8.87 -1.36 -11.02
CA GLN A 26 8.78 -0.17 -11.89
C GLN A 26 7.35 0.35 -12.12
N GLY A 27 6.34 -0.22 -11.46
CA GLY A 27 4.93 0.10 -11.71
C GLY A 27 4.30 1.20 -10.82
N LEU A 28 4.89 1.49 -9.65
CA LEU A 28 4.26 2.32 -8.62
C LEU A 28 4.60 3.82 -8.72
N ASP A 29 5.70 4.19 -9.39
CA ASP A 29 6.13 5.58 -9.51
C ASP A 29 5.21 6.42 -10.42
N GLN A 30 4.44 5.77 -11.27
CA GLN A 30 3.40 6.37 -12.12
C GLN A 30 2.18 6.87 -11.31
N TRP A 31 1.97 6.34 -10.10
CA TRP A 31 0.74 6.52 -9.31
C TRP A 31 1.04 6.86 -7.84
N PRO A 32 1.37 8.13 -7.50
CA PRO A 32 1.80 8.51 -6.16
C PRO A 32 0.76 8.20 -5.06
N HIS A 33 -0.55 8.20 -5.39
CA HIS A 33 -1.60 7.81 -4.45
C HIS A 33 -1.56 6.31 -4.11
N LEU A 34 -1.38 5.42 -5.10
CA LEU A 34 -1.21 3.98 -4.85
C LEU A 34 0.04 3.70 -4.00
N ARG A 35 1.11 4.47 -4.19
CA ARG A 35 2.31 4.36 -3.36
C ARG A 35 2.05 4.77 -1.90
N ALA A 36 1.34 5.88 -1.67
CA ALA A 36 0.94 6.29 -0.32
C ALA A 36 -0.05 5.28 0.34
N ILE A 37 -0.98 4.74 -0.45
CA ILE A 37 -1.91 3.66 -0.05
C ILE A 37 -1.16 2.38 0.37
N ALA A 38 -0.03 2.06 -0.26
CA ALA A 38 0.83 0.94 0.12
C ALA A 38 1.74 1.28 1.33
N GLN A 39 2.20 2.53 1.45
CA GLN A 39 2.99 2.98 2.61
C GLN A 39 2.18 2.96 3.92
N LEU A 40 0.85 3.14 3.85
CA LEU A 40 -0.04 2.97 5.00
C LEU A 40 0.06 1.56 5.63
N ASP A 41 0.30 0.51 4.84
CA ASP A 41 0.47 -0.86 5.35
C ASP A 41 1.87 -1.12 5.95
N LEU A 42 2.77 -0.14 5.86
CA LEU A 42 4.13 -0.16 6.42
C LEU A 42 4.28 0.75 7.65
N CYS A 43 3.24 1.48 8.04
CA CYS A 43 3.28 2.35 9.22
C CYS A 43 3.39 1.53 10.51
N THR A 44 4.29 1.96 11.40
CA THR A 44 4.57 1.34 12.70
C THR A 44 4.14 2.21 13.88
N ASN A 45 3.79 3.47 13.64
CA ASN A 45 3.40 4.44 14.66
C ASN A 45 2.48 5.54 14.08
N LEU A 46 1.74 6.22 14.96
CA LEU A 46 0.82 7.30 14.58
C LEU A 46 1.49 8.47 13.86
N THR A 47 2.76 8.77 14.15
CA THR A 47 3.49 9.87 13.51
C THR A 47 3.65 9.65 12.01
N GLU A 48 3.92 8.41 11.59
CA GLU A 48 3.96 8.01 10.17
C GLU A 48 2.57 8.12 9.52
N VAL A 49 1.51 7.66 10.20
CA VAL A 49 0.12 7.77 9.72
C VAL A 49 -0.28 9.24 9.54
N HIS A 50 0.06 10.11 10.49
CA HIS A 50 -0.17 11.56 10.42
C HIS A 50 0.60 12.19 9.26
N GLN A 51 1.85 11.79 9.02
CA GLN A 51 2.66 12.26 7.90
C GLN A 51 2.10 11.81 6.54
N LEU A 52 1.63 10.56 6.42
CA LEU A 52 0.99 10.08 5.19
C LEU A 52 -0.36 10.76 4.96
N HIS A 53 -1.19 10.92 5.98
CA HIS A 53 -2.45 11.68 5.85
C HIS A 53 -2.18 13.12 5.41
N ALA A 54 -1.20 13.82 6.01
CA ALA A 54 -0.81 15.15 5.57
C ALA A 54 -0.32 15.21 4.12
N GLN A 55 0.35 14.17 3.61
CA GLN A 55 0.74 14.05 2.20
C GLN A 55 -0.46 13.79 1.29
N LEU A 56 -1.35 12.87 1.66
CA LEU A 56 -2.60 12.55 0.95
C LEU A 56 -3.53 13.78 0.85
N THR A 57 -3.61 14.60 1.91
CA THR A 57 -4.37 15.85 1.92
C THR A 57 -3.74 16.89 0.98
N LYS A 58 -2.42 17.08 1.03
CA LYS A 58 -1.69 18.00 0.13
C LYS A 58 -1.77 17.60 -1.35
N THR A 59 -1.94 16.31 -1.64
CA THR A 59 -2.03 15.77 -3.01
C THR A 59 -3.46 15.57 -3.48
N GLY A 60 -4.48 15.89 -2.66
CA GLY A 60 -5.90 15.79 -3.01
C GLY A 60 -6.52 14.40 -2.84
N PHE A 61 -5.73 13.37 -2.51
CA PHE A 61 -6.20 11.98 -2.37
C PHE A 61 -6.84 11.66 -1.01
N ALA A 62 -6.82 12.58 -0.03
CA ALA A 62 -7.56 12.43 1.23
C ALA A 62 -9.11 12.44 1.09
N ARG A 63 -9.65 12.43 -0.13
CA ARG A 63 -11.07 12.21 -0.43
C ARG A 63 -11.35 10.87 -1.13
N ASP A 64 -10.32 10.10 -1.47
CA ASP A 64 -10.49 8.78 -2.08
C ASP A 64 -11.08 7.78 -1.05
N PRO A 65 -12.21 7.12 -1.33
CA PRO A 65 -12.81 6.15 -0.41
C PRO A 65 -11.89 4.98 -0.05
N ILE A 66 -10.97 4.56 -0.92
CA ILE A 66 -10.04 3.45 -0.64
C ILE A 66 -9.00 3.90 0.39
N THR A 67 -8.36 5.04 0.14
CA THR A 67 -7.44 5.75 1.03
C THR A 67 -8.07 5.95 2.42
N LEU A 68 -9.26 6.55 2.48
CA LEU A 68 -9.98 6.82 3.73
C LEU A 68 -10.35 5.53 4.48
N SER A 69 -10.78 4.47 3.76
CA SER A 69 -11.10 3.17 4.37
C SER A 69 -9.88 2.53 5.04
N LYS A 70 -8.70 2.61 4.40
CA LYS A 70 -7.43 2.16 4.98
C LYS A 70 -7.00 3.00 6.17
N LEU A 71 -7.08 4.33 6.05
CA LEU A 71 -6.75 5.25 7.14
C LEU A 71 -7.58 4.94 8.40
N ILE A 72 -8.91 4.87 8.28
CA ILE A 72 -9.82 4.51 9.38
C ILE A 72 -9.51 3.11 9.94
N THR A 73 -9.20 2.12 9.09
CA THR A 73 -8.84 0.77 9.54
C THR A 73 -7.61 0.80 10.45
N LEU A 74 -6.58 1.54 10.05
CA LEU A 74 -5.33 1.65 10.81
C LEU A 74 -5.48 2.49 12.08
N THR A 75 -6.29 3.56 12.05
CA THR A 75 -6.48 4.44 13.22
C THR A 75 -7.50 3.90 14.23
N ALA A 76 -8.52 3.13 13.80
CA ALA A 76 -9.55 2.59 14.68
C ALA A 76 -9.22 1.19 15.24
N ILE A 77 -8.51 0.34 14.50
CA ILE A 77 -8.45 -1.12 14.79
C ILE A 77 -7.03 -1.61 15.13
N SER A 78 -5.98 -0.86 14.77
CA SER A 78 -4.59 -1.27 15.06
C SER A 78 -4.22 -1.00 16.52
N ASP A 79 -3.29 -1.79 17.08
CA ASP A 79 -2.76 -1.58 18.45
C ASP A 79 -2.02 -0.23 18.58
N MET A 80 -1.50 0.28 17.46
CA MET A 80 -0.91 1.61 17.30
C MET A 80 -1.94 2.68 16.89
N GLY A 81 -3.24 2.40 17.05
CA GLY A 81 -4.34 3.30 16.66
C GLY A 81 -4.56 4.46 17.61
N ASN A 82 -5.45 5.37 17.21
CA ASN A 82 -6.01 6.42 18.04
C ASN A 82 -7.44 6.71 17.55
N LEU A 83 -8.43 6.44 18.40
CA LEU A 83 -9.84 6.51 18.01
C LEU A 83 -10.38 7.93 17.93
N ASP A 84 -9.90 8.86 18.76
CA ASP A 84 -10.23 10.30 18.65
C ASP A 84 -9.79 10.86 17.27
N TYR A 85 -8.61 10.44 16.82
CA TYR A 85 -8.08 10.78 15.50
C TYR A 85 -8.84 10.07 14.38
N SER A 86 -9.22 8.81 14.58
CA SER A 86 -10.06 8.07 13.64
C SER A 86 -11.45 8.68 13.48
N GLU A 87 -12.06 9.15 14.56
CA GLU A 87 -13.32 9.90 14.57
C GLU A 87 -13.15 11.26 13.88
N SER A 88 -12.06 11.98 14.13
CA SER A 88 -11.72 13.23 13.45
C SER A 88 -11.58 13.05 11.93
N ILE A 89 -10.99 11.93 11.47
CA ILE A 89 -10.98 11.54 10.05
C ILE A 89 -12.40 11.26 9.56
N PHE A 90 -13.14 10.39 10.26
CA PHE A 90 -14.46 9.92 9.87
C PHE A 90 -15.48 11.07 9.73
N ASN A 91 -15.48 12.00 10.67
CA ASN A 91 -16.35 13.19 10.66
C ASN A 91 -16.00 14.19 9.54
N GLY A 92 -14.85 14.04 8.88
CA GLY A 92 -14.49 14.78 7.66
C GLY A 92 -14.98 14.15 6.36
N ILE A 93 -15.63 12.98 6.39
CA ILE A 93 -16.08 12.25 5.20
C ILE A 93 -17.54 12.59 4.89
N GLU A 94 -17.79 13.13 3.70
CA GLU A 94 -19.13 13.53 3.24
C GLU A 94 -20.07 12.32 3.03
N ASN A 95 -19.54 11.19 2.55
CA ASN A 95 -20.29 9.97 2.25
C ASN A 95 -19.51 8.71 2.72
N PRO A 96 -19.46 8.42 4.04
CA PRO A 96 -18.77 7.25 4.55
C PRO A 96 -19.47 5.95 4.13
N ASN A 97 -18.67 4.94 3.75
CA ASN A 97 -19.18 3.65 3.29
C ASN A 97 -19.38 2.66 4.44
N THR A 98 -20.12 1.56 4.20
CA THR A 98 -20.42 0.53 5.22
C THR A 98 -19.17 -0.08 5.87
N PHE A 99 -18.06 -0.18 5.13
CA PHE A 99 -16.80 -0.69 5.68
C PHE A 99 -16.16 0.29 6.66
N MET A 100 -16.22 1.61 6.39
CA MET A 100 -15.79 2.65 7.34
C MET A 100 -16.61 2.63 8.63
N TYR A 101 -17.93 2.50 8.54
CA TYR A 101 -18.80 2.32 9.72
C TYR A 101 -18.42 1.07 10.52
N ASN A 102 -18.28 -0.08 9.86
CA ASN A 102 -17.89 -1.33 10.50
C ASN A 102 -16.51 -1.24 11.19
N ALA A 103 -15.57 -0.50 10.59
CA ALA A 103 -14.24 -0.27 11.17
C ALA A 103 -14.31 0.59 12.44
N MET A 104 -15.05 1.71 12.43
CA MET A 104 -15.26 2.54 13.62
C MET A 104 -15.96 1.76 14.74
N ILE A 105 -17.05 1.03 14.42
CA ILE A 105 -17.78 0.19 15.39
C ILE A 105 -16.86 -0.87 16.02
N LYS A 106 -16.01 -1.54 15.20
CA LYS A 106 -15.04 -2.51 15.71
C LYS A 106 -13.98 -1.86 16.61
N GLY A 107 -13.50 -0.66 16.27
CA GLY A 107 -12.54 0.07 17.09
C GLY A 107 -13.09 0.43 18.46
N PHE A 108 -14.27 1.05 18.52
CA PHE A 108 -14.94 1.34 19.80
C PHE A 108 -15.23 0.06 20.60
N SER A 109 -15.68 -1.02 19.96
CA SER A 109 -15.84 -2.33 20.60
C SER A 109 -14.53 -2.90 21.16
N GLY A 110 -13.40 -2.60 20.51
CA GLY A 110 -12.05 -2.92 20.98
C GLY A 110 -11.75 -2.26 22.32
N LEU A 111 -11.94 -0.93 22.44
CA LEU A 111 -11.72 -0.19 23.69
C LEU A 111 -12.48 -0.81 24.86
N TYR A 112 -13.77 -1.14 24.69
CA TYR A 112 -14.57 -1.74 25.76
C TYR A 112 -14.01 -3.08 26.25
N SER A 113 -13.31 -3.85 25.41
CA SER A 113 -12.64 -5.08 25.86
C SER A 113 -11.37 -4.81 26.67
N SER A 114 -10.63 -3.73 26.36
CA SER A 114 -9.47 -3.27 27.13
C SER A 114 -9.85 -2.72 28.51
N PHE A 115 -11.08 -2.22 28.70
CA PHE A 115 -11.60 -1.79 30.00
C PHE A 115 -12.16 -2.92 30.89
N CYS A 116 -12.11 -4.19 30.43
CA CYS A 116 -12.62 -5.36 31.16
C CYS A 116 -11.52 -6.31 31.68
N ASN A 117 -10.29 -5.82 31.83
CA ASN A 117 -9.15 -6.54 32.43
C ASN A 117 -8.54 -5.73 33.58
#